data_AF-A0A7S1H914-F1
#
_entry.id   AF-A0A7S1H914-F1
#
_cell.length_a   1.000
_cell.length_b   1.000
_cell.length_c   1.000
_cell.angle_alpha   90.00
_cell.angle_beta   90.00
_cell.angle_gamma   90.00
#
_symmetry.space_group_name_H-M   'P 1'
#
loop_
_entity.id
_entity.type
_entity.pdbx_description
1 polymer ?
#
loop_
_entity_poly.entity_id
_entity_poly.type
_entity_poly.pdbx_seq_one_letter_code
_entity_poly.pdbx_strand_id
1 'polypeptide(L)'
;VMKGWMPGVGDFAFSLFSNKASPHSTKVSFYSAQERYGDRDDGEAVLRRALGGGGGTLAEHHEEGANVAIIQISLPLPLEVDFVFSSFKDSEIPATADANRIIQAAADFHADDALEKVINERRDAFSAKFDGIFGLKDAKCERRNKGNACWDGRITEVGQRVAKAALSEVLGQMSFTYGSWYKGKDPYDDKGVEVGPTGLFASAGHRTGAPSLFEEGFSLMLLRLWDPSIARELLLSWLSKIQPDGWIPPTLSLGTSSHKRVTHRHEKLPQSNHLATPPTILLALESMLEQGAASQSFLRCVTPHLVSWLNHIRRGQKGSVKHSYAWQGRERVRCKGGAHSGKMTVTTNSSGLKDYPRSRGSDFSVDSHVDLMSWVAASLRVLAKLDHSAREGGEEA
;
A
#
# COMPACT_ATOMS: atom_id res chain seq x y z
N VAL A 1 -31.15 7.09 -2.33
CA VAL A 1 -30.43 6.00 -3.04
C VAL A 1 -29.92 6.54 -4.36
N MET A 2 -28.67 6.23 -4.72
CA MET A 2 -28.11 6.44 -6.06
C MET A 2 -28.00 5.10 -6.77
N LYS A 3 -28.27 5.07 -8.07
CA LYS A 3 -28.20 3.86 -8.90
C LYS A 3 -27.23 4.12 -10.05
N GLY A 4 -26.56 3.08 -10.52
CA GLY A 4 -25.67 3.18 -11.67
C GLY A 4 -25.36 1.83 -12.26
N TRP A 5 -24.62 1.86 -13.37
CA TRP A 5 -24.10 0.68 -14.03
C TRP A 5 -22.64 0.94 -14.41
N MET A 6 -21.75 -0.03 -14.21
CA MET A 6 -20.39 0.07 -14.74
C MET A 6 -19.82 -1.27 -15.20
N PRO A 7 -18.97 -1.29 -16.25
CA PRO A 7 -18.31 -2.50 -16.70
C PRO A 7 -17.55 -3.19 -15.56
N GLY A 8 -17.70 -4.51 -15.45
CA GLY A 8 -17.05 -5.33 -14.41
C GLY A 8 -17.81 -5.42 -13.08
N VAL A 9 -18.75 -4.52 -12.81
CA VAL A 9 -19.63 -4.54 -11.62
C VAL A 9 -21.10 -4.75 -11.98
N GLY A 10 -21.54 -4.35 -13.17
CA GLY A 10 -22.95 -4.44 -13.56
C GLY A 10 -23.79 -3.34 -12.92
N ASP A 11 -25.08 -3.60 -12.73
CA ASP A 11 -25.98 -2.71 -12.01
C ASP A 11 -25.62 -2.65 -10.52
N PHE A 12 -25.64 -1.44 -9.97
CA PHE A 12 -25.36 -1.19 -8.57
C PHE A 12 -26.22 -0.09 -7.97
N ALA A 13 -26.31 -0.09 -6.64
CA ALA A 13 -26.93 0.97 -5.87
C ALA A 13 -26.08 1.36 -4.65
N PHE A 14 -26.08 2.66 -4.34
CA PHE A 14 -25.61 3.22 -3.08
C PHE A 14 -26.81 3.71 -2.26
N SER A 15 -26.99 3.12 -1.08
CA SER A 15 -28.06 3.45 -0.15
C SER A 15 -27.49 4.02 1.14
N LEU A 16 -28.25 4.92 1.75
CA LEU A 16 -27.92 5.53 3.03
C LEU A 16 -29.05 5.22 4.00
N PHE A 17 -28.72 4.66 5.15
CA PHE A 17 -29.69 4.39 6.21
C PHE A 17 -29.25 5.04 7.53
N SER A 18 -30.21 5.41 8.37
CA SER A 18 -29.92 5.93 9.70
C SER A 18 -31.10 5.69 10.63
N ASN A 19 -30.82 5.07 11.77
CA ASN A 19 -31.81 4.79 12.82
C ASN A 19 -32.27 6.03 13.61
N LYS A 20 -31.66 7.20 13.33
CA LYS A 20 -31.91 8.45 14.07
C LYS A 20 -32.31 9.63 13.17
N ALA A 21 -32.53 9.40 11.89
CA ALA A 21 -32.97 10.44 10.97
C ALA A 21 -34.45 10.76 11.20
N SER A 22 -34.75 11.96 11.72
CA SER A 22 -36.08 12.56 11.60
C SER A 22 -36.10 13.48 10.38
N PRO A 23 -37.19 13.52 9.59
CA PRO A 23 -37.34 14.44 8.47
C PRO A 23 -37.15 15.92 8.84
N HIS A 24 -37.32 16.25 10.13
CA HIS A 24 -37.25 17.63 10.63
C HIS A 24 -35.85 18.06 11.10
N SER A 25 -34.94 17.11 11.36
CA SER A 25 -33.58 17.37 11.86
C SER A 25 -32.48 16.98 10.87
N THR A 26 -32.85 16.42 9.72
CA THR A 26 -31.92 15.94 8.71
C THR A 26 -31.88 16.92 7.55
N LYS A 27 -30.71 17.52 7.29
CA LYS A 27 -30.48 18.29 6.06
C LYS A 27 -29.65 17.43 5.12
N VAL A 28 -30.17 17.19 3.92
CA VAL A 28 -29.46 16.50 2.84
C VAL A 28 -29.24 17.50 1.71
N SER A 29 -28.02 17.58 1.22
CA SER A 29 -27.66 18.38 0.05
C SER A 29 -26.92 17.51 -0.96
N PHE A 30 -27.14 17.78 -2.23
CA PHE A 30 -26.63 16.97 -3.33
C PHE A 30 -25.91 17.84 -4.35
N TYR A 31 -24.75 17.37 -4.79
CA TYR A 31 -24.00 17.97 -5.89
C TYR A 31 -23.63 16.87 -6.87
N SER A 32 -23.96 17.05 -8.14
CA SER A 32 -23.47 16.19 -9.22
C SER A 32 -22.91 17.03 -10.35
N ALA A 33 -21.78 16.59 -10.91
CA ALA A 33 -21.14 17.24 -12.04
C ALA A 33 -20.53 16.22 -13.00
N GLN A 34 -20.37 16.63 -14.25
CA GLN A 34 -19.59 15.90 -15.25
C GLN A 34 -18.13 16.37 -15.21
N GLU A 35 -17.27 15.50 -14.69
CA GLU A 35 -15.83 15.73 -14.59
C GLU A 35 -15.09 14.96 -15.69
N ARG A 36 -14.15 15.60 -16.40
CA ARG A 36 -13.32 14.88 -17.37
C ARG A 36 -12.19 14.16 -16.65
N TYR A 37 -12.07 12.85 -16.91
CA TYR A 37 -10.93 12.07 -16.45
C TYR A 37 -9.64 12.65 -17.06
N GLY A 38 -8.77 13.22 -16.24
CA GLY A 38 -7.51 13.85 -16.66
C GLY A 38 -7.45 15.37 -16.49
N ASP A 39 -8.57 16.04 -16.15
CA ASP A 39 -8.46 17.39 -15.59
C ASP A 39 -7.68 17.30 -14.28
N ARG A 40 -6.78 18.25 -14.06
CA ARG A 40 -5.88 18.31 -12.90
C ARG A 40 -6.60 18.51 -11.57
N ASP A 41 -7.93 18.53 -11.61
CA ASP A 41 -8.83 18.61 -10.50
C ASP A 41 -8.88 17.24 -9.82
N ASP A 42 -8.22 17.15 -8.69
CA ASP A 42 -8.41 16.04 -7.77
C ASP A 42 -9.82 16.12 -7.15
N GLY A 43 -10.25 15.05 -6.49
CA GLY A 43 -11.52 15.07 -5.75
C GLY A 43 -11.62 16.21 -4.73
N GLU A 44 -10.49 16.80 -4.30
CA GLU A 44 -10.46 18.00 -3.46
C GLU A 44 -10.90 19.26 -4.22
N ALA A 45 -10.44 19.47 -5.45
CA ALA A 45 -10.90 20.56 -6.30
C ALA A 45 -12.41 20.46 -6.60
N VAL A 46 -12.89 19.25 -6.92
CA VAL A 46 -14.33 18.99 -7.11
C VAL A 46 -15.11 19.31 -5.83
N LEU A 47 -14.63 18.84 -4.67
CA LEU A 47 -15.25 19.12 -3.39
C LEU A 47 -15.25 20.62 -3.04
N ARG A 48 -14.16 21.34 -3.30
CA ARG A 48 -14.07 22.79 -3.07
C ARG A 48 -15.05 23.58 -3.94
N ARG A 49 -15.23 23.19 -5.21
CA ARG A 49 -16.27 23.74 -6.08
C ARG A 49 -17.66 23.45 -5.52
N ALA A 50 -17.90 22.20 -5.15
CA ALA A 50 -19.17 21.76 -4.60
C ALA A 50 -19.55 22.49 -3.30
N LEU A 51 -18.57 22.88 -2.47
CA LEU A 51 -18.78 23.63 -1.22
C LEU A 51 -18.94 25.15 -1.39
N GLY A 52 -18.87 25.69 -2.62
CA GLY A 52 -19.23 27.07 -2.90
C GLY A 52 -18.41 28.15 -2.16
N GLY A 53 -17.14 27.90 -1.84
CA GLY A 53 -16.22 28.94 -1.37
C GLY A 53 -16.35 29.39 0.11
N GLY A 54 -17.14 28.73 0.96
CA GLY A 54 -17.05 29.00 2.42
C GLY A 54 -18.23 28.62 3.32
N GLY A 55 -19.34 28.09 2.80
CA GLY A 55 -20.59 27.93 3.58
C GLY A 55 -20.72 26.63 4.36
N GLY A 56 -19.74 25.71 4.30
CA GLY A 56 -19.82 24.39 4.94
C GLY A 56 -21.00 23.51 4.48
N THR A 57 -21.77 23.96 3.48
CA THR A 57 -22.92 23.26 2.86
C THR A 57 -22.65 23.17 1.37
N LEU A 58 -22.97 22.03 0.75
CA LEU A 58 -22.91 21.88 -0.70
C LEU A 58 -23.84 22.88 -1.39
N ALA A 59 -23.37 23.48 -2.48
CA ALA A 59 -24.22 24.18 -3.43
C ALA A 59 -25.04 23.12 -4.18
N GLU A 60 -26.37 23.19 -4.10
CA GLU A 60 -27.22 22.27 -4.86
C GLU A 60 -26.97 22.45 -6.36
N HIS A 61 -26.52 21.38 -7.00
CA HIS A 61 -26.19 21.39 -8.42
C HIS A 61 -26.47 20.01 -9.01
N HIS A 62 -27.17 20.00 -10.14
CA HIS A 62 -27.56 18.79 -10.85
C HIS A 62 -27.16 18.92 -12.31
N GLU A 63 -26.42 17.93 -12.80
CA GLU A 63 -25.95 17.87 -14.17
C GLU A 63 -26.30 16.51 -14.77
N GLU A 64 -26.89 16.52 -15.96
CA GLU A 64 -27.23 15.29 -16.67
C GLU A 64 -25.96 14.63 -17.22
N GLY A 65 -25.83 13.31 -17.08
CA GLY A 65 -24.60 12.59 -17.46
C GLY A 65 -23.43 12.79 -16.49
N ALA A 66 -23.71 13.29 -15.27
CA ALA A 66 -22.71 13.40 -14.22
C ALA A 66 -22.04 12.06 -13.89
N ASN A 67 -20.73 12.09 -13.71
CA ASN A 67 -19.91 10.96 -13.28
C ASN A 67 -19.34 11.16 -11.86
N VAL A 68 -19.58 12.32 -11.24
CA VAL A 68 -19.32 12.57 -9.83
C VAL A 68 -20.61 12.95 -9.12
N ALA A 69 -20.81 12.38 -7.94
CA ALA A 69 -21.88 12.71 -7.02
C ALA A 69 -21.33 12.87 -5.60
N ILE A 70 -21.68 13.98 -4.95
CA ILE A 70 -21.32 14.29 -3.57
C ILE A 70 -22.63 14.49 -2.80
N ILE A 71 -22.80 13.71 -1.73
CA ILE A 71 -23.93 13.81 -0.82
C ILE A 71 -23.41 14.34 0.51
N GLN A 72 -23.98 15.44 0.98
CA GLN A 72 -23.77 15.92 2.34
C GLN A 72 -25.01 15.65 3.17
N ILE A 73 -24.81 14.99 4.31
CA ILE A 73 -25.84 14.75 5.31
C ILE A 73 -25.43 15.45 6.60
N SER A 74 -26.26 16.35 7.09
CA SER A 74 -26.09 17.04 8.37
C SER A 74 -27.11 16.53 9.36
N LEU A 75 -26.62 15.92 10.45
CA LEU A 75 -27.40 15.30 11.51
C LEU A 75 -26.84 15.72 12.89
N PRO A 76 -27.68 15.86 13.93
CA PRO A 76 -27.21 16.09 15.29
C PRO A 76 -26.52 14.84 15.87
N LEU A 77 -25.48 15.04 16.69
CA LEU A 77 -24.83 13.95 17.44
C LEU A 77 -25.64 13.59 18.70
N PRO A 78 -25.59 12.31 19.17
CA PRO A 78 -24.84 11.18 18.61
C PRO A 78 -25.58 10.50 17.44
N LEU A 79 -24.88 10.28 16.32
CA LEU A 79 -25.43 9.73 15.07
C LEU A 79 -24.81 8.37 14.73
N GLU A 80 -25.59 7.56 14.01
CA GLU A 80 -25.17 6.33 13.37
C GLU A 80 -25.80 6.27 11.98
N VAL A 81 -24.99 5.94 10.98
CA VAL A 81 -25.35 6.02 9.56
C VAL A 81 -24.65 4.88 8.82
N ASP A 82 -25.41 4.15 8.03
CA ASP A 82 -24.92 3.07 7.18
C ASP A 82 -24.88 3.52 5.73
N PHE A 83 -23.71 3.38 5.11
CA PHE A 83 -23.50 3.57 3.68
C PHE A 83 -23.36 2.20 3.03
N VAL A 84 -24.38 1.80 2.28
CA VAL A 84 -24.48 0.45 1.71
C VAL A 84 -24.23 0.51 0.21
N PHE A 85 -23.25 -0.25 -0.26
CA PHE A 85 -23.04 -0.56 -1.67
C PHE A 85 -23.60 -1.94 -1.98
N SER A 86 -24.39 -2.05 -3.04
CA SER A 86 -24.99 -3.32 -3.47
C SER A 86 -24.84 -3.47 -4.98
N SER A 87 -24.42 -4.65 -5.42
CA SER A 87 -24.19 -5.00 -6.83
C SER A 87 -24.55 -6.46 -7.06
N PHE A 88 -25.09 -6.78 -8.25
CA PHE A 88 -25.41 -8.14 -8.68
C PHE A 88 -24.64 -8.47 -9.95
N LYS A 89 -23.97 -9.63 -9.98
CA LYS A 89 -23.28 -10.15 -11.15
C LYS A 89 -24.23 -11.10 -11.89
N ASP A 90 -24.51 -10.84 -13.17
CA ASP A 90 -25.50 -11.50 -14.03
C ASP A 90 -25.59 -13.05 -13.93
N SER A 91 -26.82 -13.56 -13.83
CA SER A 91 -27.33 -14.68 -14.68
C SER A 91 -28.83 -15.02 -14.52
N GLU A 92 -29.60 -14.44 -13.59
CA GLU A 92 -31.00 -14.92 -13.36
C GLU A 92 -32.14 -13.89 -13.49
N ILE A 93 -31.92 -12.58 -13.70
CA ILE A 93 -33.03 -11.59 -13.57
C ILE A 93 -32.98 -10.45 -14.62
N PRO A 94 -34.12 -10.02 -15.22
CA PRO A 94 -34.18 -8.89 -16.18
C PRO A 94 -34.05 -7.48 -15.57
N ALA A 95 -33.39 -6.58 -16.31
CA ALA A 95 -32.82 -5.28 -15.92
C ALA A 95 -33.75 -4.20 -15.29
N THR A 96 -35.07 -4.27 -15.40
CA THR A 96 -35.97 -3.18 -14.91
C THR A 96 -36.65 -3.47 -13.58
N ALA A 97 -36.63 -4.72 -13.11
CA ALA A 97 -37.16 -5.13 -11.80
C ALA A 97 -36.11 -5.09 -10.66
N ASP A 98 -34.85 -4.83 -11.02
CA ASP A 98 -33.68 -5.15 -10.18
C ASP A 98 -33.42 -4.12 -9.09
N ALA A 99 -33.25 -2.84 -9.45
CA ALA A 99 -32.72 -1.85 -8.50
C ALA A 99 -33.61 -1.57 -7.27
N ASN A 100 -34.93 -1.83 -7.32
CA ASN A 100 -35.79 -1.70 -6.14
C ASN A 100 -35.67 -2.92 -5.20
N ARG A 101 -35.39 -4.12 -5.74
CA ARG A 101 -35.05 -5.29 -4.92
C ARG A 101 -33.68 -5.14 -4.27
N ILE A 102 -32.71 -4.56 -4.99
CA ILE A 102 -31.39 -4.20 -4.42
C ILE A 102 -31.56 -3.29 -3.19
N ILE A 103 -32.40 -2.26 -3.33
CA ILE A 103 -32.70 -1.31 -2.24
C ILE A 103 -33.41 -2.01 -1.09
N GLN A 104 -34.40 -2.87 -1.38
CA GLN A 104 -35.14 -3.58 -0.35
C GLN A 104 -34.23 -4.55 0.42
N ALA A 105 -33.39 -5.32 -0.27
CA ALA A 105 -32.42 -6.21 0.39
C ALA A 105 -31.44 -5.44 1.29
N ALA A 106 -30.99 -4.26 0.85
CA ALA A 106 -30.15 -3.39 1.67
C ALA A 106 -30.92 -2.83 2.88
N ALA A 107 -32.20 -2.50 2.72
CA ALA A 107 -33.06 -2.02 3.80
C ALA A 107 -33.39 -3.13 4.82
N ASP A 108 -33.70 -4.34 4.35
CA ASP A 108 -33.95 -5.51 5.19
C ASP A 108 -32.69 -5.88 6.00
N PHE A 109 -31.51 -5.84 5.35
CA PHE A 109 -30.23 -6.07 6.02
C PHE A 109 -29.92 -5.03 7.12
N HIS A 110 -30.36 -3.79 6.94
CA HIS A 110 -30.24 -2.74 7.95
C HIS A 110 -31.26 -2.89 9.08
N ALA A 111 -32.51 -3.26 8.76
CA ALA A 111 -33.62 -3.31 9.71
C ALA A 111 -33.53 -4.47 10.73
N ASP A 112 -32.90 -5.59 10.37
CA ASP A 112 -32.86 -6.81 11.18
C ASP A 112 -31.66 -6.90 12.15
N ASP A 113 -30.96 -5.79 12.43
CA ASP A 113 -29.66 -5.78 13.14
C ASP A 113 -28.62 -6.75 12.50
N ALA A 114 -28.86 -7.16 11.26
CA ALA A 114 -28.07 -8.20 10.59
C ALA A 114 -26.64 -7.71 10.35
N LEU A 115 -26.45 -6.41 10.09
CA LEU A 115 -25.13 -5.79 10.00
C LEU A 115 -24.36 -5.90 11.31
N GLU A 116 -24.98 -5.60 12.47
CA GLU A 116 -24.30 -5.69 13.76
C GLU A 116 -23.91 -7.13 14.09
N LYS A 117 -24.80 -8.08 13.80
CA LYS A 117 -24.50 -9.52 13.91
C LYS A 117 -23.29 -9.90 13.06
N VAL A 118 -23.28 -9.51 11.78
CA VAL A 118 -22.16 -9.79 10.87
C VAL A 118 -20.87 -9.12 11.36
N ILE A 119 -20.92 -7.87 11.83
CA ILE A 119 -19.74 -7.17 12.40
C ILE A 119 -19.16 -7.95 13.58
N ASN A 120 -20.01 -8.40 14.51
CA ASN A 120 -19.58 -9.16 15.67
C ASN A 120 -19.02 -10.53 15.28
N GLU A 121 -19.70 -11.27 14.39
CA GLU A 121 -19.19 -12.55 13.86
C GLU A 121 -17.83 -12.40 13.17
N ARG A 122 -17.63 -11.36 12.36
CA ARG A 122 -16.35 -11.10 11.67
C ARG A 122 -15.26 -10.65 12.64
N ARG A 123 -15.60 -9.88 13.68
CA ARG A 123 -14.67 -9.48 14.75
C ARG A 123 -14.17 -10.68 15.54
N ASP A 124 -15.06 -11.61 15.85
CA ASP A 124 -14.74 -12.84 16.57
C ASP A 124 -13.90 -13.78 15.68
N ALA A 125 -14.28 -13.94 14.41
CA ALA A 125 -13.48 -14.71 13.44
C ALA A 125 -12.08 -14.13 13.24
N PHE A 126 -11.93 -12.80 13.16
CA PHE A 126 -10.62 -12.15 13.11
C PHE A 126 -9.80 -12.45 14.37
N SER A 127 -10.42 -12.33 15.55
CA SER A 127 -9.75 -12.58 16.83
C SER A 127 -9.32 -14.03 16.97
N ALA A 128 -10.16 -14.98 16.57
CA ALA A 128 -9.86 -16.40 16.58
C ALA A 128 -8.71 -16.74 15.62
N LYS A 129 -8.75 -16.21 14.38
CA LYS A 129 -7.67 -16.39 13.40
C LYS A 129 -6.35 -15.78 13.91
N PHE A 130 -6.39 -14.59 14.49
CA PHE A 130 -5.22 -13.93 15.07
C PHE A 130 -4.62 -14.77 16.20
N ASP A 131 -5.43 -15.20 17.15
CA ASP A 131 -4.99 -15.99 18.29
C ASP A 131 -4.40 -17.33 17.81
N GLY A 132 -4.99 -17.96 16.79
CA GLY A 132 -4.50 -19.20 16.19
C GLY A 132 -3.18 -19.08 15.42
N ILE A 133 -2.91 -17.93 14.79
CA ILE A 133 -1.66 -17.70 14.04
C ILE A 133 -0.52 -17.27 14.96
N PHE A 134 -0.79 -16.35 15.90
CA PHE A 134 0.28 -15.71 16.67
C PHE A 134 0.45 -16.26 18.09
N GLY A 135 -0.56 -16.91 18.67
CA GLY A 135 -0.44 -17.61 19.97
C GLY A 135 0.05 -16.73 21.13
N LEU A 136 -0.22 -15.42 21.10
CA LEU A 136 0.45 -14.46 21.99
C LEU A 136 0.10 -14.60 23.48
N LYS A 137 -1.02 -15.25 23.82
CA LYS A 137 -1.44 -15.47 25.21
C LYS A 137 -0.42 -16.30 26.00
N ASP A 138 0.15 -17.30 25.35
CA ASP A 138 1.10 -18.24 25.96
C ASP A 138 2.56 -17.91 25.60
N ALA A 139 2.77 -16.86 24.79
CA ALA A 139 4.08 -16.46 24.34
C ALA A 139 4.89 -15.79 25.46
N LYS A 140 6.17 -16.17 25.55
CA LYS A 140 7.13 -15.50 26.42
C LYS A 140 7.50 -14.15 25.83
N CYS A 141 7.57 -13.15 26.69
CA CYS A 141 8.14 -11.86 26.35
C CYS A 141 9.59 -11.80 26.86
N GLU A 142 10.54 -11.60 25.94
CA GLU A 142 11.99 -11.59 26.25
C GLU A 142 12.40 -10.48 27.23
N ARG A 143 11.66 -9.37 27.26
CA ARG A 143 11.98 -8.22 28.10
C ARG A 143 11.13 -8.24 29.37
N ARG A 144 11.73 -8.50 30.54
CA ARG A 144 11.00 -8.41 31.82
C ARG A 144 10.57 -6.97 32.11
N ASN A 145 9.28 -6.78 32.39
CA ASN A 145 8.66 -5.55 32.91
C ASN A 145 8.87 -4.29 32.05
N LYS A 146 8.31 -4.28 30.83
CA LYS A 146 8.35 -3.11 29.93
C LYS A 146 6.95 -2.57 29.65
N GLY A 147 6.50 -1.68 30.54
CA GLY A 147 5.20 -1.02 30.45
C GLY A 147 4.03 -2.01 30.50
N ASN A 148 2.86 -1.58 30.04
CA ASN A 148 1.64 -2.38 30.16
C ASN A 148 1.56 -3.53 29.16
N ALA A 149 2.40 -3.56 28.12
CA ALA A 149 2.34 -4.59 27.06
C ALA A 149 3.06 -5.89 27.45
N CYS A 150 4.01 -5.83 28.38
CA CYS A 150 4.80 -6.98 28.80
C CYS A 150 5.17 -6.91 30.28
N TRP A 151 4.71 -7.90 31.04
CA TRP A 151 4.87 -7.97 32.49
C TRP A 151 5.25 -9.38 32.91
N ASP A 152 6.25 -9.50 33.78
CA ASP A 152 6.76 -10.77 34.30
C ASP A 152 7.09 -11.82 33.21
N GLY A 153 7.66 -11.35 32.09
CA GLY A 153 8.04 -12.22 30.97
C GLY A 153 6.87 -12.80 30.17
N ARG A 154 5.66 -12.25 30.31
CA ARG A 154 4.46 -12.62 29.54
C ARG A 154 3.92 -11.41 28.77
N ILE A 155 3.26 -11.69 27.64
CA ILE A 155 2.52 -10.69 26.89
C ILE A 155 1.15 -10.49 27.56
N THR A 156 0.86 -9.26 27.96
CA THR A 156 -0.42 -8.93 28.62
C THR A 156 -1.56 -8.80 27.61
N GLU A 157 -2.80 -8.67 28.07
CA GLU A 157 -3.94 -8.34 27.21
C GLU A 157 -3.73 -7.02 26.44
N VAL A 158 -3.10 -6.03 27.07
CA VAL A 158 -2.74 -4.77 26.40
C VAL A 158 -1.75 -5.02 25.28
N GLY A 159 -0.74 -5.87 25.52
CA GLY A 159 0.22 -6.27 24.48
C GLY A 159 -0.45 -6.98 23.30
N GLN A 160 -1.39 -7.88 23.59
CA GLN A 160 -2.19 -8.56 22.56
C GLN A 160 -3.05 -7.58 21.76
N ARG A 161 -3.70 -6.60 22.43
CA ARG A 161 -4.48 -5.56 21.75
C ARG A 161 -3.61 -4.69 20.84
N VAL A 162 -2.40 -4.31 21.28
CA VAL A 162 -1.44 -3.56 20.46
C VAL A 162 -1.02 -4.39 19.25
N ALA A 163 -0.75 -5.69 19.42
CA ALA A 163 -0.39 -6.56 18.31
C ALA A 163 -1.53 -6.73 17.29
N LYS A 164 -2.79 -6.89 17.76
CA LYS A 164 -3.98 -6.90 16.90
C LYS A 164 -4.10 -5.59 16.12
N ALA A 165 -3.98 -4.45 16.80
CA ALA A 165 -4.04 -3.15 16.15
C ALA A 165 -2.91 -2.94 15.12
N ALA A 166 -1.69 -3.41 15.41
CA ALA A 166 -0.58 -3.33 14.47
C ALA A 166 -0.83 -4.13 13.18
N LEU A 167 -1.34 -5.37 13.29
CA LEU A 167 -1.74 -6.14 12.12
C LEU A 167 -2.88 -5.47 11.36
N SER A 168 -3.90 -5.00 12.08
CA SER A 168 -5.04 -4.29 11.47
C SER A 168 -4.60 -3.05 10.70
N GLU A 169 -3.58 -2.33 11.17
CA GLU A 169 -3.04 -1.17 10.46
C GLU A 169 -2.28 -1.58 9.19
N VAL A 170 -1.47 -2.64 9.22
CA VAL A 170 -0.81 -3.16 8.00
C VAL A 170 -1.85 -3.60 6.97
N LEU A 171 -2.90 -4.30 7.40
CA LEU A 171 -3.99 -4.72 6.50
C LEU A 171 -4.77 -3.51 5.96
N GLY A 172 -5.06 -2.53 6.82
CA GLY A 172 -5.82 -1.33 6.47
C GLY A 172 -5.05 -0.30 5.63
N GLN A 173 -3.73 -0.46 5.49
CA GLN A 173 -2.89 0.36 4.62
C GLN A 173 -2.71 -0.22 3.21
N MET A 174 -3.07 -1.48 3.00
CA MET A 174 -3.04 -2.08 1.66
C MET A 174 -3.91 -1.28 0.70
N SER A 175 -3.34 -0.90 -0.44
CA SER A 175 -3.99 -0.04 -1.40
C SER A 175 -3.62 -0.38 -2.83
N PHE A 176 -4.55 -0.12 -3.74
CA PHE A 176 -4.32 -0.14 -5.17
C PHE A 176 -4.22 1.29 -5.69
N THR A 177 -3.14 1.59 -6.40
CA THR A 177 -2.90 2.90 -7.04
C THR A 177 -2.72 2.70 -8.54
N TYR A 178 -3.16 3.68 -9.33
CA TYR A 178 -3.08 3.64 -10.80
C TYR A 178 -2.72 5.01 -11.36
N GLY A 179 -1.87 5.04 -12.37
CA GLY A 179 -1.51 6.25 -13.09
C GLY A 179 -0.07 6.23 -13.60
N SER A 180 0.38 7.37 -14.11
CA SER A 180 1.76 7.58 -14.53
C SER A 180 2.68 7.93 -13.36
N TRP A 181 3.98 7.72 -13.56
CA TRP A 181 5.08 8.15 -12.70
C TRP A 181 6.17 8.81 -13.54
N TYR A 182 7.21 9.37 -12.91
CA TYR A 182 8.27 10.09 -13.62
C TYR A 182 9.61 9.38 -13.50
N LYS A 183 10.32 9.21 -14.63
CA LYS A 183 11.66 8.62 -14.71
C LYS A 183 12.71 9.68 -15.02
N GLY A 184 13.68 9.86 -14.13
CA GLY A 184 14.83 10.76 -14.31
C GLY A 184 15.97 10.11 -15.09
N LYS A 185 16.76 10.93 -15.78
CA LYS A 185 18.00 10.48 -16.47
C LYS A 185 19.06 10.00 -15.49
N ASP A 186 19.16 10.67 -14.35
CA ASP A 186 20.07 10.36 -13.25
C ASP A 186 19.40 10.71 -11.91
N PRO A 187 19.99 10.35 -10.75
CA PRO A 187 19.41 10.61 -9.43
C PRO A 187 19.13 12.08 -9.09
N TYR A 188 19.67 13.02 -9.87
CA TYR A 188 19.61 14.45 -9.61
C TYR A 188 18.69 15.19 -10.60
N ASP A 189 18.11 14.48 -11.59
CA ASP A 189 17.13 15.01 -12.54
C ASP A 189 15.77 15.22 -11.88
N ASP A 190 15.38 16.49 -11.72
CA ASP A 190 14.12 16.89 -11.08
C ASP A 190 12.95 17.04 -12.07
N LYS A 191 13.20 16.93 -13.37
CA LYS A 191 12.16 17.02 -14.41
C LYS A 191 11.64 15.65 -14.78
N GLY A 192 12.56 14.75 -15.13
CA GLY A 192 12.24 13.42 -15.64
C GLY A 192 11.31 13.39 -16.85
N VAL A 193 10.91 12.18 -17.22
CA VAL A 193 9.95 11.90 -18.30
C VAL A 193 8.83 11.04 -17.72
N GLU A 194 7.59 11.36 -18.08
CA GLU A 194 6.43 10.60 -17.65
C GLU A 194 6.44 9.17 -18.26
N VAL A 195 6.11 8.17 -17.43
CA VAL A 195 6.06 6.74 -17.79
C VAL A 195 4.76 6.15 -17.25
N GLY A 196 4.07 5.35 -18.08
CA GLY A 196 2.82 4.68 -17.71
C GLY A 196 1.71 4.88 -18.74
N PRO A 197 0.43 4.66 -18.35
CA PRO A 197 -0.04 4.36 -16.99
C PRO A 197 0.24 2.92 -16.54
N THR A 198 0.27 2.68 -15.22
CA THR A 198 0.36 1.33 -14.62
C THR A 198 -0.43 1.29 -13.31
N GLY A 199 -0.78 0.08 -12.86
CA GLY A 199 -1.28 -0.17 -11.51
C GLY A 199 -0.19 -0.69 -10.55
N LEU A 200 -0.40 -0.48 -9.25
CA LEU A 200 0.38 -1.07 -8.16
C LEU A 200 -0.56 -1.34 -6.97
N PHE A 201 -0.72 -2.62 -6.63
CA PHE A 201 -1.22 -3.10 -5.34
C PHE A 201 -0.04 -3.25 -4.37
N ALA A 202 -0.08 -2.55 -3.23
CA ALA A 202 1.01 -2.49 -2.25
C ALA A 202 0.48 -2.36 -0.82
N SER A 203 1.26 -2.78 0.17
CA SER A 203 0.91 -2.65 1.60
C SER A 203 1.14 -1.26 2.19
N ALA A 204 1.76 -0.35 1.40
CA ALA A 204 2.02 1.07 1.66
C ALA A 204 2.35 1.42 3.13
N GLY A 205 3.64 1.53 3.49
CA GLY A 205 4.10 1.69 4.87
C GLY A 205 3.65 2.94 5.64
N HIS A 206 2.93 3.88 5.00
CA HIS A 206 2.25 4.99 5.66
C HIS A 206 1.17 5.64 4.78
N ARG A 207 0.08 6.12 5.40
CA ARG A 207 -1.09 6.71 4.72
C ARG A 207 -0.79 7.97 3.88
N THR A 208 0.35 8.62 4.12
CA THR A 208 0.71 9.94 3.54
C THR A 208 1.94 9.93 2.65
N GLY A 209 2.43 8.76 2.21
CA GLY A 209 3.50 8.74 1.23
C GLY A 209 3.45 7.54 0.32
N ALA A 210 4.50 7.45 -0.50
CA ALA A 210 4.48 6.55 -1.64
C ALA A 210 4.86 5.13 -1.21
N PRO A 211 4.21 4.10 -1.77
CA PRO A 211 4.65 2.72 -1.61
C PRO A 211 6.15 2.56 -1.89
N SER A 212 6.85 1.89 -0.98
CA SER A 212 8.28 1.63 -1.05
C SER A 212 8.55 0.13 -1.07
N LEU A 213 9.38 -0.30 -2.01
CA LEU A 213 9.77 -1.71 -2.15
C LEU A 213 10.58 -2.20 -0.93
N PHE A 214 11.30 -1.29 -0.27
CA PHE A 214 12.04 -1.59 0.96
C PHE A 214 11.08 -1.98 2.10
N GLU A 215 10.03 -1.19 2.30
CA GLU A 215 9.05 -1.40 3.37
C GLU A 215 8.16 -2.60 3.07
N GLU A 216 7.78 -2.80 1.80
CA GLU A 216 6.94 -3.92 1.37
C GLU A 216 7.51 -5.27 1.82
N GLY A 217 8.83 -5.48 1.67
CA GLY A 217 9.46 -6.72 2.08
C GLY A 217 9.25 -7.05 3.57
N PHE A 218 9.25 -6.04 4.45
CA PHE A 218 8.96 -6.24 5.87
C PHE A 218 7.47 -6.48 6.13
N SER A 219 6.58 -5.74 5.46
CA SER A 219 5.14 -5.99 5.56
C SER A 219 4.76 -7.40 5.12
N LEU A 220 5.38 -7.90 4.04
CA LEU A 220 5.20 -9.27 3.57
C LEU A 220 5.66 -10.32 4.59
N MET A 221 6.61 -10.00 5.48
CA MET A 221 6.99 -10.84 6.62
C MET A 221 5.91 -10.92 7.71
N LEU A 222 4.85 -10.13 7.64
CA LEU A 222 3.68 -10.31 8.49
C LEU A 222 2.54 -10.90 7.67
N LEU A 223 2.28 -10.32 6.50
CA LEU A 223 1.14 -10.67 5.65
C LEU A 223 1.17 -12.12 5.18
N ARG A 224 2.34 -12.70 4.89
CA ARG A 224 2.40 -14.13 4.51
C ARG A 224 1.90 -15.07 5.61
N LEU A 225 2.00 -14.69 6.89
CA LEU A 225 1.48 -15.51 8.00
C LEU A 225 -0.05 -15.39 8.08
N TRP A 226 -0.57 -14.20 7.77
CA TRP A 226 -1.99 -13.92 7.82
C TRP A 226 -2.75 -14.45 6.61
N ASP A 227 -2.26 -14.17 5.41
CA ASP A 227 -2.84 -14.56 4.14
C ASP A 227 -1.73 -14.70 3.07
N PRO A 228 -1.26 -15.95 2.83
CA PRO A 228 -0.25 -16.21 1.80
C PRO A 228 -0.67 -15.81 0.38
N SER A 229 -1.98 -15.79 0.08
CA SER A 229 -2.47 -15.42 -1.26
C SER A 229 -2.32 -13.93 -1.49
N ILE A 230 -2.74 -13.09 -0.53
CA ILE A 230 -2.55 -11.63 -0.61
C ILE A 230 -1.05 -11.29 -0.68
N ALA A 231 -0.21 -11.97 0.12
CA ALA A 231 1.23 -11.76 0.07
C ALA A 231 1.83 -12.05 -1.32
N ARG A 232 1.35 -13.10 -2.01
CA ARG A 232 1.76 -13.39 -3.40
C ARG A 232 1.30 -12.32 -4.37
N GLU A 233 0.08 -11.81 -4.24
CA GLU A 233 -0.44 -10.76 -5.11
C GLU A 233 0.34 -9.45 -4.97
N LEU A 234 0.66 -9.03 -3.75
CA LEU A 234 1.50 -7.87 -3.47
C LEU A 234 2.90 -8.03 -4.08
N LEU A 235 3.51 -9.20 -3.93
CA LEU A 235 4.81 -9.50 -4.51
C LEU A 235 4.78 -9.45 -6.04
N LEU A 236 3.79 -10.10 -6.67
CA LEU A 236 3.63 -10.09 -8.13
C LEU A 236 3.38 -8.68 -8.65
N SER A 237 2.59 -7.89 -7.92
CA SER A 237 2.34 -6.48 -8.23
C SER A 237 3.65 -5.68 -8.30
N TRP A 238 4.55 -5.84 -7.33
CA TRP A 238 5.87 -5.20 -7.37
C TRP A 238 6.79 -5.76 -8.46
N LEU A 239 6.86 -7.07 -8.66
CA LEU A 239 7.69 -7.67 -9.71
C LEU A 239 7.22 -7.28 -11.12
N SER A 240 5.92 -7.03 -11.30
CA SER A 240 5.38 -6.50 -12.55
C SER A 240 5.83 -5.06 -12.84
N LYS A 241 6.57 -4.41 -11.93
CA LYS A 241 7.21 -3.09 -12.16
C LYS A 241 8.66 -3.20 -12.63
N ILE A 242 9.21 -4.40 -12.81
CA ILE A 242 10.53 -4.59 -13.42
C ILE A 242 10.55 -3.96 -14.81
N GLN A 243 11.55 -3.11 -15.02
CA GLN A 243 11.83 -2.44 -16.28
C GLN A 243 12.68 -3.34 -17.20
N PRO A 244 12.78 -3.03 -18.51
CA PRO A 244 13.54 -3.86 -19.46
C PRO A 244 15.01 -4.08 -19.10
N ASP A 245 15.64 -3.17 -18.34
CA ASP A 245 17.02 -3.28 -17.87
C ASP A 245 17.18 -4.12 -16.58
N GLY A 246 16.06 -4.60 -16.01
CA GLY A 246 15.99 -5.34 -14.76
C GLY A 246 15.74 -4.45 -13.54
N TRP A 247 15.65 -3.13 -13.68
CA TRP A 247 15.43 -2.22 -12.56
C TRP A 247 14.00 -2.25 -12.05
N ILE A 248 13.80 -2.10 -10.74
CA ILE A 248 12.49 -1.79 -10.14
C ILE A 248 12.60 -0.41 -9.48
N PRO A 249 11.71 0.54 -9.80
CA PRO A 249 11.65 1.81 -9.10
C PRO A 249 11.47 1.59 -7.58
N PRO A 250 12.39 2.08 -6.72
CA PRO A 250 12.33 1.86 -5.27
C PRO A 250 11.04 2.35 -4.61
N THR A 251 10.49 3.44 -5.15
CA THR A 251 9.30 4.11 -4.65
C THR A 251 8.45 4.55 -5.83
N LEU A 252 7.14 4.32 -5.77
CA LEU A 252 6.23 4.67 -6.86
C LEU A 252 5.04 5.48 -6.36
N SER A 253 4.98 6.72 -6.80
CA SER A 253 3.78 7.54 -6.67
C SER A 253 3.06 7.55 -8.03
N LEU A 254 1.86 6.97 -8.10
CA LEU A 254 1.14 6.80 -9.36
C LEU A 254 -0.03 7.79 -9.44
N GLY A 255 -0.04 8.61 -10.49
CA GLY A 255 -1.09 9.58 -10.76
C GLY A 255 -1.04 10.84 -9.88
N THR A 256 -1.80 11.87 -10.26
CA THR A 256 -1.74 13.21 -9.66
C THR A 256 -2.12 13.22 -8.17
N SER A 257 -3.14 12.47 -7.78
CA SER A 257 -3.59 12.37 -6.38
C SER A 257 -2.51 11.77 -5.48
N SER A 258 -1.79 10.76 -5.95
CA SER A 258 -0.66 10.20 -5.19
C SER A 258 0.48 11.21 -5.06
N HIS A 259 0.87 11.87 -6.14
CA HIS A 259 1.94 12.88 -6.13
C HIS A 259 1.66 14.06 -5.19
N LYS A 260 0.40 14.48 -5.07
CA LYS A 260 -0.02 15.54 -4.16
C LYS A 260 0.03 15.10 -2.69
N ARG A 261 -0.42 13.88 -2.37
CA ARG A 261 -0.45 13.34 -0.99
C ARG A 261 0.92 13.12 -0.39
N VAL A 262 1.88 12.65 -1.19
CA VAL A 262 3.27 12.47 -0.74
C VAL A 262 3.75 13.80 -0.16
N THR A 263 4.41 13.79 0.99
CA THR A 263 4.90 15.04 1.61
C THR A 263 6.42 15.16 1.48
N HIS A 264 7.12 14.03 1.42
CA HIS A 264 8.56 14.02 1.37
C HIS A 264 9.10 14.25 -0.05
N ARG A 265 9.93 15.29 -0.22
CA ARG A 265 10.48 15.69 -1.53
C ARG A 265 11.09 14.53 -2.31
N HIS A 266 11.94 13.73 -1.69
CA HIS A 266 12.64 12.62 -2.35
C HIS A 266 11.73 11.52 -2.92
N GLU A 267 10.51 11.37 -2.39
CA GLU A 267 9.50 10.44 -2.90
C GLU A 267 8.67 11.04 -4.05
N LYS A 268 8.76 12.36 -4.26
CA LYS A 268 8.17 13.07 -5.40
C LYS A 268 9.11 13.20 -6.59
N LEU A 269 10.41 12.99 -6.37
CA LEU A 269 11.39 13.17 -7.43
C LEU A 269 11.22 12.07 -8.49
N PRO A 270 11.52 12.39 -9.77
CA PRO A 270 11.65 11.38 -10.79
C PRO A 270 12.58 10.24 -10.34
N GLN A 271 12.14 9.00 -10.58
CA GLN A 271 12.88 7.81 -10.20
C GLN A 271 13.99 7.54 -11.23
N SER A 272 15.18 7.16 -10.77
CA SER A 272 16.32 6.88 -11.65
C SER A 272 16.76 5.42 -11.53
N ASN A 273 17.10 4.78 -12.66
CA ASN A 273 17.61 3.42 -12.70
C ASN A 273 19.03 3.25 -12.16
N HIS A 274 19.72 4.36 -11.88
CA HIS A 274 20.94 4.39 -11.08
C HIS A 274 20.68 4.12 -9.59
N LEU A 275 19.44 4.33 -9.12
CA LEU A 275 19.06 4.06 -7.74
C LEU A 275 18.67 2.59 -7.56
N ALA A 276 19.06 2.04 -6.43
CA ALA A 276 18.63 0.73 -5.97
C ALA A 276 18.03 0.86 -4.57
N THR A 277 17.46 -0.23 -4.08
CA THR A 277 16.92 -0.34 -2.72
C THR A 277 17.26 -1.72 -2.17
N PRO A 278 17.37 -1.90 -0.84
CA PRO A 278 17.61 -3.21 -0.29
C PRO A 278 16.51 -4.19 -0.74
N PRO A 279 16.85 -5.40 -1.19
CA PRO A 279 15.90 -6.35 -1.76
C PRO A 279 15.15 -7.12 -0.67
N THR A 280 14.46 -6.40 0.23
CA THR A 280 13.78 -6.95 1.40
C THR A 280 12.67 -7.93 1.04
N ILE A 281 12.07 -7.84 -0.15
CA ILE A 281 11.11 -8.83 -0.68
C ILE A 281 11.69 -10.26 -0.69
N LEU A 282 13.01 -10.41 -0.82
CA LEU A 282 13.65 -11.72 -0.78
C LEU A 282 13.57 -12.37 0.61
N LEU A 283 13.43 -11.60 1.68
CA LEU A 283 13.19 -12.14 3.03
C LEU A 283 11.84 -12.87 3.09
N ALA A 284 10.80 -12.25 2.51
CA ALA A 284 9.48 -12.86 2.35
C ALA A 284 9.52 -14.14 1.53
N LEU A 285 10.19 -14.10 0.38
CA LEU A 285 10.32 -15.28 -0.47
C LEU A 285 11.10 -16.42 0.19
N GLU A 286 12.22 -16.12 0.86
CA GLU A 286 12.99 -17.15 1.58
C GLU A 286 12.12 -17.82 2.63
N SER A 287 11.38 -17.05 3.43
CA SER A 287 10.53 -17.62 4.46
C SER A 287 9.32 -18.38 3.89
N MET A 288 8.74 -17.94 2.77
CA MET A 288 7.66 -18.67 2.09
C MET A 288 8.16 -20.00 1.51
N LEU A 289 9.39 -20.03 1.01
CA LEU A 289 10.03 -21.24 0.51
C LEU A 289 10.26 -22.25 1.66
N GLU A 290 10.82 -21.79 2.78
CA GLU A 290 11.09 -22.63 3.95
C GLU A 290 9.82 -23.23 4.59
N GLN A 291 8.67 -22.57 4.39
CA GLN A 291 7.36 -23.03 4.88
C GLN A 291 6.58 -23.87 3.85
N GLY A 292 7.12 -24.10 2.65
CA GLY A 292 6.39 -24.77 1.56
C GLY A 292 5.17 -24.00 1.07
N ALA A 293 5.10 -22.68 1.35
CA ALA A 293 3.96 -21.82 1.01
C ALA A 293 4.03 -21.25 -0.42
N ALA A 294 5.11 -21.54 -1.15
CA ALA A 294 5.32 -21.13 -2.54
C ALA A 294 5.17 -22.34 -3.48
N SER A 295 4.19 -22.28 -4.40
CA SER A 295 4.01 -23.34 -5.39
C SER A 295 5.15 -23.34 -6.41
N GLN A 296 5.43 -24.50 -7.00
CA GLN A 296 6.42 -24.65 -8.06
C GLN A 296 6.16 -23.74 -9.26
N SER A 297 4.89 -23.62 -9.67
CA SER A 297 4.48 -22.69 -10.74
C SER A 297 4.81 -21.23 -10.41
N PHE A 298 4.58 -20.82 -9.16
CA PHE A 298 4.91 -19.48 -8.69
C PHE A 298 6.42 -19.25 -8.70
N LEU A 299 7.21 -20.18 -8.15
CA LEU A 299 8.67 -20.10 -8.11
C LEU A 299 9.29 -20.03 -9.52
N ARG A 300 8.82 -20.87 -10.46
CA ARG A 300 9.26 -20.83 -11.86
C ARG A 300 8.90 -19.51 -12.55
N CYS A 301 7.75 -18.94 -12.21
CA CYS A 301 7.32 -17.65 -12.73
C CYS A 301 8.21 -16.51 -12.21
N VAL A 302 8.45 -16.41 -10.89
CA VAL A 302 9.12 -15.24 -10.30
C VAL A 302 10.65 -15.29 -10.34
N THR A 303 11.26 -16.48 -10.35
CA THR A 303 12.74 -16.62 -10.28
C THR A 303 13.49 -15.86 -11.39
N PRO A 304 13.12 -15.94 -12.68
CA PRO A 304 13.83 -15.21 -13.74
C PRO A 304 13.79 -13.69 -13.55
N HIS A 305 12.67 -13.16 -13.06
CA HIS A 305 12.48 -11.74 -12.76
C HIS A 305 13.38 -11.27 -11.63
N LEU A 306 13.46 -12.06 -10.55
CA LEU A 306 14.32 -11.75 -9.41
C LEU A 306 15.81 -11.83 -9.76
N VAL A 307 16.20 -12.78 -10.61
CA VAL A 307 17.57 -12.88 -11.15
C VAL A 307 17.92 -11.64 -11.98
N SER A 308 17.01 -11.21 -12.86
CA SER A 308 17.19 -9.98 -13.64
C SER A 308 17.38 -8.76 -12.73
N TRP A 309 16.53 -8.63 -11.71
CA TRP A 309 16.61 -7.53 -10.76
C TRP A 309 17.90 -7.53 -9.92
N LEU A 310 18.31 -8.68 -9.39
CA LEU A 310 19.58 -8.74 -8.65
C LEU A 310 20.78 -8.45 -9.55
N ASN A 311 20.75 -8.90 -10.81
CA ASN A 311 21.81 -8.57 -11.77
C ASN A 311 21.84 -7.07 -12.12
N HIS A 312 20.69 -6.38 -12.13
CA HIS A 312 20.66 -4.92 -12.20
C HIS A 312 21.37 -4.28 -11.00
N ILE A 313 21.02 -4.67 -9.77
CA ILE A 313 21.65 -4.16 -8.54
C ILE A 313 23.17 -4.40 -8.56
N ARG A 314 23.59 -5.63 -8.88
CA ARG A 314 25.00 -6.03 -8.87
C ARG A 314 25.84 -5.25 -9.90
N ARG A 315 25.27 -4.94 -11.06
CA ARG A 315 25.95 -4.15 -12.10
C ARG A 315 25.95 -2.66 -11.77
N GLY A 316 24.78 -2.12 -11.40
CA GLY A 316 24.59 -0.69 -11.20
C GLY A 316 25.19 -0.13 -9.91
N GLN A 317 25.38 -0.96 -8.88
CA GLN A 317 25.90 -0.52 -7.58
C GLN A 317 27.34 -1.01 -7.31
N LYS A 318 28.10 -1.35 -8.35
CA LYS A 318 29.48 -1.82 -8.21
C LYS A 318 30.36 -0.72 -7.60
N GLY A 319 31.18 -1.07 -6.62
CA GLY A 319 32.18 -0.18 -6.03
C GLY A 319 33.50 -0.12 -6.82
N SER A 320 34.41 0.75 -6.39
CA SER A 320 35.74 0.92 -7.00
C SER A 320 36.66 -0.28 -6.80
N VAL A 321 36.44 -1.06 -5.74
CA VAL A 321 37.23 -2.25 -5.40
C VAL A 321 36.54 -3.51 -5.93
N LYS A 322 37.34 -4.50 -6.33
CA LYS A 322 36.82 -5.79 -6.79
C LYS A 322 35.93 -6.42 -5.71
N HIS A 323 34.74 -6.88 -6.11
CA HIS A 323 33.73 -7.46 -5.23
C HIS A 323 33.17 -6.52 -4.14
N SER A 324 33.38 -5.21 -4.24
CA SER A 324 32.72 -4.23 -3.38
C SER A 324 31.51 -3.58 -4.07
N TYR A 325 30.65 -2.99 -3.26
CA TYR A 325 29.43 -2.31 -3.71
C TYR A 325 29.27 -0.97 -2.99
N ALA A 326 28.72 0.02 -3.70
CA ALA A 326 28.44 1.35 -3.17
C ALA A 326 27.07 1.84 -3.62
N TRP A 327 26.35 2.46 -2.69
CA TRP A 327 25.02 3.03 -2.93
C TRP A 327 25.18 4.28 -3.79
N GLN A 328 24.52 4.29 -4.94
CA GLN A 328 24.44 5.46 -5.80
C GLN A 328 23.41 6.47 -5.29
N GLY A 329 23.52 7.72 -5.77
CA GLY A 329 22.56 8.79 -5.44
C GLY A 329 22.76 9.41 -4.05
N ARG A 330 23.98 9.38 -3.50
CA ARG A 330 24.30 10.11 -2.26
C ARG A 330 24.20 11.62 -2.52
N GLU A 331 23.65 12.35 -1.55
CA GLU A 331 23.46 13.80 -1.65
C GLU A 331 24.01 14.52 -0.42
N ARG A 332 24.60 15.70 -0.62
CA ARG A 332 24.98 16.61 0.46
C ARG A 332 23.79 17.54 0.74
N VAL A 333 23.19 17.38 1.91
CA VAL A 333 21.98 18.10 2.29
C VAL A 333 22.27 18.99 3.49
N ARG A 334 21.77 20.22 3.46
CA ARG A 334 21.78 21.11 4.61
C ARG A 334 20.60 20.76 5.53
N CYS A 335 20.88 20.44 6.79
CA CYS A 335 19.86 20.16 7.79
C CYS A 335 18.94 21.38 7.95
N LYS A 336 17.62 21.15 7.95
CA LYS A 336 16.60 22.16 8.19
C LYS A 336 15.92 21.87 9.53
N GLY A 337 15.87 22.87 10.42
CA GLY A 337 15.18 22.77 11.71
C GLY A 337 15.98 22.05 12.81
N GLY A 338 15.62 22.34 14.06
CA GLY A 338 16.23 21.75 15.27
C GLY A 338 17.67 22.23 15.55
N ALA A 339 18.31 21.58 16.54
CA ALA A 339 19.65 21.93 17.04
C ALA A 339 20.79 21.84 16.01
N HIS A 340 20.53 21.24 14.84
CA HIS A 340 21.51 21.03 13.77
C HIS A 340 21.20 21.85 12.51
N SER A 341 20.24 22.79 12.58
CA SER A 341 19.87 23.64 11.45
C SER A 341 21.11 24.34 10.85
N GLY A 342 21.24 24.29 9.54
CA GLY A 342 22.37 24.89 8.82
C GLY A 342 23.61 24.01 8.68
N LYS A 343 23.73 22.92 9.46
CA LYS A 343 24.85 21.97 9.31
C LYS A 343 24.69 21.12 8.05
N MET A 344 25.80 20.80 7.39
CA MET A 344 25.81 19.90 6.23
C MET A 344 25.81 18.44 6.70
N THR A 345 25.02 17.59 6.06
CA THR A 345 25.05 16.13 6.21
C THR A 345 25.09 15.45 4.84
N VAL A 346 25.41 14.16 4.81
CA VAL A 346 25.34 13.35 3.59
C VAL A 346 24.25 12.32 3.77
N THR A 347 23.29 12.28 2.85
CA THR A 347 22.20 11.31 2.85
C THR A 347 22.46 10.18 1.87
N THR A 348 21.92 8.99 2.18
CA THR A 348 22.00 7.79 1.33
C THR A 348 20.62 7.13 1.28
N ASN A 349 19.67 7.79 0.60
CA ASN A 349 18.27 7.38 0.53
C ASN A 349 18.11 5.93 0.01
N SER A 350 18.90 5.57 -1.01
CA SER A 350 18.93 4.23 -1.62
C SER A 350 19.15 3.07 -0.64
N SER A 351 19.72 3.34 0.54
CA SER A 351 19.97 2.30 1.55
C SER A 351 18.78 1.99 2.46
N GLY A 352 17.71 2.79 2.41
CA GLY A 352 16.65 2.81 3.44
C GLY A 352 17.09 3.47 4.76
N LEU A 353 18.39 3.69 4.96
CA LEU A 353 19.00 4.32 6.13
C LEU A 353 19.50 5.72 5.78
N LYS A 354 18.56 6.63 5.56
CA LYS A 354 18.78 7.94 4.92
C LYS A 354 19.93 8.74 5.53
N ASP A 355 19.93 8.96 6.83
CA ASP A 355 20.85 9.82 7.56
C ASP A 355 21.83 9.04 8.45
N TYR A 356 21.89 7.71 8.28
CA TYR A 356 22.88 6.89 8.95
C TYR A 356 24.29 7.39 8.60
N PRO A 357 25.15 7.69 9.59
CA PRO A 357 26.46 8.28 9.33
C PRO A 357 27.31 7.39 8.41
N ARG A 358 27.78 7.98 7.30
CA ARG A 358 28.70 7.37 6.33
C ARG A 358 29.86 8.32 6.04
N SER A 359 30.81 7.87 5.22
CA SER A 359 31.92 8.68 4.72
C SER A 359 31.44 10.06 4.23
N ARG A 360 32.11 11.12 4.70
CA ARG A 360 31.81 12.53 4.35
C ARG A 360 32.76 13.08 3.28
N GLY A 361 33.55 12.20 2.65
CA GLY A 361 34.53 12.56 1.63
C GLY A 361 33.94 13.40 0.49
N SER A 362 34.81 14.11 -0.24
CA SER A 362 34.44 14.84 -1.46
C SER A 362 34.14 13.94 -2.63
N ASP A 363 34.75 12.76 -2.66
CA ASP A 363 34.56 11.76 -3.70
C ASP A 363 33.83 10.54 -3.11
N PHE A 364 32.61 10.28 -3.58
CA PHE A 364 31.82 9.12 -3.17
C PHE A 364 32.14 7.87 -4.01
N SER A 365 32.87 8.00 -5.11
CA SER A 365 33.18 6.87 -6.01
C SER A 365 34.11 5.83 -5.38
N VAL A 366 34.86 6.24 -4.35
CA VAL A 366 35.77 5.38 -3.59
C VAL A 366 35.11 4.64 -2.44
N ASP A 367 33.83 4.92 -2.16
CA ASP A 367 33.14 4.30 -1.03
C ASP A 367 32.89 2.80 -1.24
N SER A 368 32.74 2.07 -0.13
CA SER A 368 32.27 0.69 -0.12
C SER A 368 31.36 0.48 1.09
N HIS A 369 30.19 -0.10 0.86
CA HIS A 369 29.11 -0.16 1.83
C HIS A 369 28.83 -1.61 2.25
N VAL A 370 29.11 -1.90 3.53
CA VAL A 370 28.97 -3.25 4.11
C VAL A 370 27.53 -3.74 4.09
N ASP A 371 26.56 -2.86 4.28
CA ASP A 371 25.13 -3.17 4.25
C ASP A 371 24.70 -3.62 2.85
N LEU A 372 25.09 -2.90 1.80
CA LEU A 372 24.79 -3.29 0.43
C LEU A 372 25.47 -4.61 0.04
N MET A 373 26.74 -4.80 0.42
CA MET A 373 27.44 -6.07 0.20
C MET A 373 26.70 -7.24 0.88
N SER A 374 26.24 -7.03 2.11
CA SER A 374 25.47 -8.03 2.86
C SER A 374 24.14 -8.36 2.18
N TRP A 375 23.43 -7.34 1.68
CA TRP A 375 22.21 -7.54 0.90
C TRP A 375 22.44 -8.34 -0.38
N VAL A 376 23.51 -8.04 -1.13
CA VAL A 376 23.85 -8.79 -2.35
C VAL A 376 24.17 -10.25 -2.01
N ALA A 377 24.98 -10.49 -0.97
CA ALA A 377 25.34 -11.84 -0.56
C ALA A 377 24.13 -12.66 -0.10
N ALA A 378 23.28 -12.07 0.75
CA ALA A 378 22.04 -12.70 1.18
C ALA A 378 21.10 -12.99 0.00
N SER A 379 20.98 -12.05 -0.94
CA SER A 379 20.14 -12.22 -2.13
C SER A 379 20.62 -13.37 -3.02
N LEU A 380 21.93 -13.47 -3.25
CA LEU A 380 22.51 -14.57 -4.03
C LEU A 380 22.21 -15.93 -3.39
N ARG A 381 22.30 -16.02 -2.05
CA ARG A 381 21.94 -17.23 -1.30
C ARG A 381 20.47 -17.60 -1.48
N VAL A 382 19.57 -16.63 -1.35
CA VAL A 382 18.11 -16.86 -1.53
C VAL A 382 17.80 -17.29 -2.96
N LEU A 383 18.35 -16.60 -3.96
CA LEU A 383 18.14 -16.97 -5.36
C LEU A 383 18.66 -18.37 -5.70
N ALA A 384 19.79 -18.78 -5.12
CA ALA A 384 20.29 -20.15 -5.31
C ALA A 384 19.31 -21.20 -4.76
N LYS A 385 18.72 -20.96 -3.59
CA LYS A 385 17.66 -21.83 -3.02
C LYS A 385 16.41 -21.86 -3.91
N LEU A 386 15.98 -20.69 -4.41
CA LEU A 386 14.80 -20.57 -5.27
C LEU A 386 14.99 -21.28 -6.62
N ASP A 387 16.14 -21.08 -7.27
CA ASP A 387 16.49 -21.72 -8.55
C ASP A 387 16.57 -23.24 -8.42
N HIS A 388 17.18 -23.74 -7.35
CA HIS A 388 17.21 -25.17 -7.04
C HIS A 388 15.79 -25.72 -6.85
N SER A 389 15.00 -25.08 -5.98
CA SER A 389 13.63 -25.52 -5.69
C SER A 389 12.73 -25.48 -6.93
N ALA A 390 12.90 -24.49 -7.80
CA ALA A 390 12.14 -24.35 -9.05
C ALA A 390 12.47 -25.43 -10.10
N ARG A 391 13.66 -26.05 -10.03
CA ARG A 391 14.10 -27.12 -10.92
C ARG A 391 13.68 -28.51 -10.44
N GLU A 392 13.78 -28.79 -9.14
CA GLU A 392 13.44 -30.11 -8.57
C GLU A 392 11.96 -30.47 -8.80
N GLY A 393 11.04 -29.49 -8.74
CA GLY A 393 9.62 -29.71 -9.04
C GLY A 393 9.29 -29.88 -10.54
N GLY A 394 10.28 -30.10 -11.40
CA GLY A 394 10.13 -30.41 -12.82
C GLY A 394 10.54 -31.83 -13.21
N GLU A 395 11.14 -32.61 -12.30
CA GLU A 395 11.57 -33.99 -12.58
C GLU A 395 10.53 -35.06 -12.20
N GLU A 396 9.42 -34.68 -11.55
CA GLU A 396 8.30 -35.58 -11.19
C GLU A 396 7.05 -35.45 -12.08
N ALA A 397 7.12 -34.74 -13.22
CA ALA A 397 5.99 -34.50 -14.13
C ALA A 397 6.12 -35.19 -15.48
#